data_AF-A0A1Z5LED5-F1
#
_entry.id   AF-A0A1Z5LED5-F1
#
_cell.length_a   1.000
_cell.length_b   1.000
_cell.length_c   1.000
_cell.angle_alpha   90.00
_cell.angle_beta   90.00
_cell.angle_gamma   90.00
#
_symmetry.space_group_name_H-M   'P 1'
#
loop_
_entity.id
_entity.type
_entity.pdbx_description
1 polymer ?
#
loop_
_entity_poly.entity_id
_entity_poly.type
_entity_poly.pdbx_seq_one_letter_code
_entity_poly.pdbx_strand_id
1 'polypeptide(L)'
;MYLACGSIVGVFVLLESIRTLRVPPCGARIDDAFSMFLDEKDCGAFVLTPVYLFVGCATPLLLFPAKFDSKEVAMILTSGTICLGIGDTVASVVGSWIGRHKWPETVKSIEGTVTSILAQFAVYLLLLFIFQVSVLKIGTALLLCVLCLNAYLEALTTQVDNLALPVFVYPIMVALYANRKL
;
A
#
# COMPACT_ATOMS: atom_id res chain seq x y z
N MET A 1 -1.26 -0.99 21.10
CA MET A 1 -1.19 -0.75 19.64
C MET A 1 -2.26 0.22 19.14
N TYR A 2 -3.55 -0.02 19.41
CA TYR A 2 -4.63 0.90 18.99
C TYR A 2 -4.43 2.35 19.45
N LEU A 3 -4.00 2.56 20.70
CA LEU A 3 -3.69 3.88 21.25
C LEU A 3 -2.56 4.59 20.47
N ALA A 4 -1.53 3.85 20.06
CA ALA A 4 -0.41 4.40 19.28
C ALA A 4 -0.83 4.72 17.84
N CYS A 5 -1.63 3.86 17.20
CA CYS A 5 -2.17 4.14 15.87
C CYS A 5 -3.10 5.36 15.90
N GLY A 6 -4.00 5.41 16.89
CA GLY A 6 -4.89 6.54 17.11
C GLY A 6 -4.15 7.84 17.41
N SER A 7 -3.07 7.80 18.20
CA SER A 7 -2.25 8.99 18.47
C SER A 7 -1.54 9.49 17.22
N ILE A 8 -1.01 8.60 16.38
CA ILE A 8 -0.33 8.99 15.14
C ILE A 8 -1.32 9.61 14.14
N VAL A 9 -2.49 8.99 13.95
CA VAL A 9 -3.57 9.57 13.13
C VAL A 9 -4.00 10.92 13.70
N GLY A 10 -4.16 11.04 15.02
CA GLY A 10 -4.47 12.29 15.69
C GLY A 10 -3.43 13.38 15.45
N VAL A 11 -2.13 13.04 15.49
CA VAL A 11 -1.05 13.97 15.15
C VAL A 11 -1.17 14.43 13.69
N PHE A 12 -1.40 13.54 12.73
CA PHE A 12 -1.58 13.92 11.34
C PHE A 12 -2.79 14.85 11.14
N VAL A 13 -3.94 14.53 11.77
CA VAL A 13 -5.14 15.36 11.70
C VAL A 13 -4.90 16.74 12.33
N LEU A 14 -4.18 16.82 13.45
CA LEU A 14 -3.83 18.07 14.10
C LEU A 14 -2.87 18.91 13.25
N LEU A 15 -1.83 18.29 12.68
CA LEU A 15 -0.89 18.97 11.78
C LEU A 15 -1.62 19.52 10.55
N GLU A 16 -2.51 18.72 9.96
CA GLU A 16 -3.33 19.14 8.84
C GLU A 16 -4.28 20.28 9.23
N SER A 17 -4.91 20.21 10.40
CA SER A 17 -5.77 21.30 10.91
C SER A 17 -4.99 22.61 11.09
N ILE A 18 -3.77 22.54 11.63
CA ILE A 18 -2.88 23.70 11.80
C ILE A 18 -2.47 24.29 10.45
N ARG A 19 -2.18 23.43 9.46
CA ARG A 19 -1.82 23.81 8.09
C ARG A 19 -3.00 24.48 7.38
N THR A 20 -4.17 23.84 7.36
CA THR A 20 -5.39 24.35 6.70
C THR A 20 -5.85 25.68 7.30
N LEU A 21 -5.76 25.84 8.63
CA LEU A 21 -6.12 27.08 9.31
C LEU A 21 -5.00 28.15 9.28
N ARG A 22 -3.82 27.84 8.72
CA ARG A 22 -2.63 28.71 8.68
C ARG A 22 -2.29 29.36 10.02
N VAL A 23 -2.35 28.58 11.11
CA VAL A 23 -2.15 29.11 12.47
C VAL A 23 -0.70 29.59 12.65
N PRO A 24 -0.45 30.89 12.94
CA PRO A 24 0.90 31.38 13.23
C PRO A 24 1.39 30.86 14.60
N PRO A 25 2.70 30.59 14.78
CA PRO A 25 3.84 30.82 13.86
C PRO A 25 4.18 29.62 12.95
N CYS A 26 3.58 28.45 13.17
CA CYS A 26 4.03 27.20 12.56
C CYS A 26 3.35 26.87 11.22
N GLY A 27 2.18 27.44 10.92
CA GLY A 27 1.37 27.07 9.75
C GLY A 27 2.14 27.13 8.43
N ALA A 28 2.90 28.21 8.19
CA ALA A 28 3.70 28.35 6.97
C ALA A 28 4.82 27.31 6.85
N ARG A 29 5.51 27.00 7.96
CA ARG A 29 6.58 25.98 7.95
C ARG A 29 6.04 24.57 7.72
N ILE A 30 4.85 24.28 8.24
CA ILE A 30 4.18 22.99 8.04
C ILE A 30 3.68 22.89 6.60
N ASP A 31 3.11 23.97 6.04
CA ASP A 31 2.68 24.00 4.64
C ASP A 31 3.86 23.78 3.69
N ASP A 32 5.00 24.45 3.93
CA ASP A 32 6.23 24.22 3.16
C ASP A 32 6.73 22.77 3.29
N ALA A 33 6.72 22.21 4.51
CA ALA A 33 7.11 20.81 4.73
C ALA A 33 6.18 19.82 4.01
N PHE A 34 4.87 20.08 3.99
CA PHE A 34 3.88 19.25 3.30
C PHE A 34 3.89 19.46 1.78
N SER A 35 4.30 20.64 1.31
CA SER A 35 4.42 20.94 -0.13
C SER A 35 5.40 20.00 -0.85
N MET A 36 6.42 19.47 -0.14
CA MET A 36 7.35 18.47 -0.67
C MET A 36 6.71 17.08 -0.87
N PHE A 37 5.61 16.80 -0.17
CA PHE A 37 4.90 15.51 -0.20
C PHE A 37 3.56 15.58 -0.95
N LEU A 38 3.25 16.74 -1.53
CA LEU A 38 2.06 16.94 -2.35
C LEU A 38 2.23 16.17 -3.66
N ASP A 39 1.45 15.12 -3.83
CA ASP A 39 1.34 14.37 -5.08
C ASP A 39 0.34 15.09 -6.02
N GLU A 40 0.40 14.85 -7.33
CA GLU A 40 -0.61 15.33 -8.30
C GLU A 40 -2.03 14.90 -7.90
N LYS A 41 -2.14 13.83 -7.09
CA LYS A 41 -3.39 13.27 -6.55
C LYS A 41 -4.03 14.17 -5.48
N ASP A 42 -3.26 15.02 -4.80
CA ASP A 42 -3.68 15.89 -3.69
C ASP A 42 -4.18 17.26 -4.17
N CYS A 43 -4.86 17.33 -5.33
CA CYS A 43 -5.46 18.57 -5.87
C CYS A 43 -6.65 19.12 -5.03
N GLY A 44 -6.86 18.63 -3.80
CA GLY A 44 -7.93 19.04 -2.89
C GLY A 44 -7.45 20.01 -1.80
N ALA A 45 -8.39 20.53 -1.00
CA ALA A 45 -8.06 21.43 0.12
C ALA A 45 -7.26 20.74 1.24
N PHE A 46 -7.23 19.40 1.26
CA PHE A 46 -6.60 18.58 2.30
C PHE A 46 -5.51 17.67 1.71
N VAL A 47 -4.38 17.58 2.40
CA VAL A 47 -3.26 16.68 2.06
C VAL A 47 -3.39 15.42 2.91
N LEU A 48 -4.12 14.44 2.39
CA LEU A 48 -4.48 13.22 3.13
C LEU A 48 -3.56 12.04 2.83
N THR A 49 -2.71 12.13 1.80
CA THR A 49 -1.76 11.07 1.42
C THR A 49 -0.93 10.53 2.59
N PRO A 50 -0.36 11.34 3.51
CA PRO A 50 0.37 10.82 4.68
C PRO A 50 -0.52 9.99 5.63
N VAL A 51 -1.78 10.37 5.78
CA VAL A 51 -2.77 9.63 6.59
C VAL A 51 -3.11 8.31 5.89
N TYR A 52 -3.37 8.34 4.59
CA TYR A 52 -3.68 7.14 3.79
C TYR A 52 -2.53 6.13 3.81
N LEU A 53 -1.30 6.60 3.64
CA LEU A 53 -0.11 5.77 3.72
C LEU A 53 0.06 5.14 5.12
N PHE A 54 -0.10 5.93 6.18
CA PHE A 54 -0.01 5.43 7.55
C PHE A 54 -1.10 4.39 7.83
N VAL A 55 -2.35 4.68 7.47
CA VAL A 55 -3.47 3.76 7.69
C VAL A 55 -3.29 2.50 6.84
N GLY A 56 -2.84 2.60 5.59
CA GLY A 56 -2.51 1.46 4.74
C GLY A 56 -1.45 0.54 5.36
N CYS A 57 -0.37 1.12 5.90
CA CYS A 57 0.68 0.38 6.63
C CYS A 57 0.22 -0.17 7.98
N ALA A 58 -0.68 0.53 8.68
CA ALA A 58 -1.21 0.12 9.99
C ALA A 58 -2.41 -0.83 9.91
N THR A 59 -3.05 -0.93 8.73
CA THR A 59 -4.18 -1.84 8.44
C THR A 59 -3.99 -3.27 8.98
N PRO A 60 -2.85 -3.96 8.77
CA PRO A 60 -2.69 -5.31 9.27
C PRO A 60 -2.66 -5.37 10.80
N LEU A 61 -2.04 -4.37 11.44
CA LEU A 61 -1.97 -4.24 12.89
C LEU A 61 -3.34 -3.93 13.50
N LEU A 62 -4.15 -3.14 12.79
CA LEU A 62 -5.49 -2.74 13.22
C LEU A 62 -6.50 -3.90 13.11
N LEU A 63 -6.48 -4.63 11.98
CA LEU A 63 -7.43 -5.71 11.71
C LEU A 63 -7.12 -7.00 12.47
N PHE A 64 -5.84 -7.32 12.71
CA PHE A 64 -5.44 -8.58 13.35
C PHE A 64 -4.35 -8.39 14.42
N PRO A 65 -4.69 -7.82 15.59
CA PRO A 65 -3.73 -7.44 16.63
C PRO A 65 -3.09 -8.62 17.40
N ALA A 66 -3.46 -9.87 17.11
CA ALA A 66 -3.23 -10.99 18.04
C ALA A 66 -2.58 -12.25 17.44
N LYS A 67 -2.06 -12.22 16.19
CA LYS A 67 -1.55 -13.43 15.52
C LYS A 67 -0.09 -13.33 15.05
N PHE A 68 0.79 -12.63 15.75
CA PHE A 68 2.14 -12.32 15.26
C PHE A 68 3.17 -13.47 15.26
N ASP A 69 2.79 -14.68 15.69
CA ASP A 69 3.79 -15.70 16.07
C ASP A 69 4.15 -16.70 14.94
N SER A 70 3.53 -16.59 13.75
CA SER A 70 3.85 -17.48 12.63
C SER A 70 4.51 -16.76 11.45
N LYS A 71 5.40 -17.48 10.77
CA LYS A 71 6.06 -17.04 9.52
C LYS A 71 5.05 -16.65 8.43
N GLU A 72 3.89 -17.31 8.41
CA GLU A 72 2.80 -17.00 7.48
C GLU A 72 2.18 -15.64 7.80
N VAL A 73 2.06 -15.29 9.08
CA VAL A 73 1.55 -13.99 9.49
C VAL A 73 2.55 -12.90 9.16
N ALA A 74 3.85 -13.12 9.33
CA ALA A 74 4.86 -12.16 8.85
C ALA A 74 4.67 -11.82 7.36
N MET A 75 4.41 -12.83 6.50
CA MET A 75 4.13 -12.59 5.07
C MET A 75 2.83 -11.83 4.82
N ILE A 76 1.77 -12.15 5.57
CA ILE A 76 0.51 -11.40 5.51
C ILE A 76 0.77 -9.96 5.87
N LEU A 77 1.47 -9.68 6.98
CA LEU A 77 1.75 -8.32 7.47
C LEU A 77 2.59 -7.51 6.48
N THR A 78 3.53 -8.14 5.76
CA THR A 78 4.33 -7.45 4.75
C THR A 78 3.59 -7.26 3.42
N SER A 79 2.44 -7.91 3.21
CA SER A 79 1.78 -7.94 1.90
C SER A 79 1.32 -6.56 1.41
N GLY A 80 0.72 -5.76 2.29
CA GLY A 80 0.32 -4.39 1.96
C GLY A 80 1.53 -3.48 1.74
N THR A 81 2.63 -3.66 2.48
CA THR A 81 3.86 -2.88 2.25
C THR A 81 4.57 -3.26 0.94
N ILE A 82 4.52 -4.53 0.53
CA ILE A 82 5.06 -4.98 -0.76
C ILE A 82 4.21 -4.42 -1.89
N CYS A 83 2.90 -4.55 -1.77
CA CYS A 83 1.95 -4.01 -2.73
C CYS A 83 2.13 -2.50 -2.90
N LEU A 84 2.09 -1.75 -1.81
CA LEU A 84 2.10 -0.29 -1.87
C LEU A 84 3.52 0.24 -2.12
N GLY A 85 4.54 -0.27 -1.43
CA GLY A 85 5.90 0.21 -1.59
C GLY A 85 6.52 -0.26 -2.91
N ILE A 86 6.57 -1.57 -3.14
CA ILE A 86 7.28 -2.13 -4.30
C ILE A 86 6.42 -2.01 -5.55
N GLY A 87 5.12 -2.30 -5.45
CA GLY A 87 4.21 -2.22 -6.57
C GLY A 87 4.13 -0.82 -7.18
N ASP A 88 3.81 0.19 -6.35
CA ASP A 88 3.65 1.58 -6.81
C ASP A 88 4.96 2.16 -7.33
N THR A 89 6.07 1.91 -6.63
CA THR A 89 7.39 2.41 -7.04
C THR A 89 7.81 1.82 -8.39
N VAL A 90 7.70 0.50 -8.57
CA VAL A 90 8.10 -0.14 -9.83
C VAL A 90 7.15 0.25 -10.96
N ALA A 91 5.84 0.31 -10.70
CA ALA A 91 4.86 0.77 -11.68
C ALA A 91 5.18 2.20 -12.17
N SER A 92 5.53 3.10 -11.27
CA SER A 92 5.82 4.51 -11.58
C SER A 92 7.17 4.69 -12.29
N VAL A 93 8.23 4.04 -11.81
CA VAL A 93 9.56 4.12 -12.43
C VAL A 93 9.56 3.50 -13.82
N VAL A 94 9.04 2.28 -13.95
CA VAL A 94 9.03 1.59 -15.24
C VAL A 94 7.96 2.19 -16.16
N GLY A 95 6.80 2.54 -15.62
CA GLY A 95 5.72 3.15 -16.37
C GLY A 95 6.06 4.54 -16.92
N SER A 96 6.92 5.31 -16.24
CA SER A 96 7.44 6.58 -16.78
C SER A 96 8.52 6.37 -17.84
N TRP A 97 9.32 5.31 -17.75
CA TRP A 97 10.41 5.05 -18.69
C TRP A 97 9.96 4.38 -20.00
N ILE A 98 9.09 3.37 -19.90
CA ILE A 98 8.69 2.53 -21.05
C ILE A 98 7.16 2.44 -21.26
N GLY A 99 6.37 3.11 -20.43
CA GLY A 99 4.91 3.02 -20.47
C GLY A 99 4.30 3.71 -21.70
N ARG A 100 4.05 2.93 -22.75
CA ARG A 100 3.46 3.40 -24.00
C ARG A 100 1.95 3.19 -24.04
N HIS A 101 1.47 2.07 -23.52
CA HIS A 101 0.06 1.73 -23.53
C HIS A 101 -0.59 2.12 -22.21
N LYS A 102 -1.58 3.01 -22.26
CA LYS A 102 -2.30 3.47 -21.07
C LYS A 102 -3.57 2.66 -20.84
N TRP A 103 -3.93 2.47 -19.58
CA TRP A 103 -5.25 1.94 -19.24
C TRP A 103 -6.34 2.96 -19.62
N PRO A 104 -7.52 2.52 -20.10
CA PRO A 104 -8.60 3.43 -20.46
C PRO A 104 -8.94 4.37 -19.31
N GLU A 105 -9.10 5.65 -19.60
CA GLU A 105 -9.48 6.69 -18.63
C GLU A 105 -8.47 6.93 -17.49
N THR A 106 -7.23 6.46 -17.62
CA THR A 106 -6.18 6.66 -16.60
C THR A 106 -4.85 7.09 -17.22
N VAL A 107 -3.97 7.65 -16.40
CA VAL A 107 -2.58 7.96 -16.77
C VAL A 107 -1.62 6.77 -16.57
N LYS A 108 -2.11 5.68 -15.98
CA LYS A 108 -1.31 4.50 -15.62
C LYS A 108 -1.05 3.63 -16.85
N SER A 109 0.16 3.07 -16.96
CA SER A 109 0.56 2.25 -18.11
C SER A 109 0.38 0.75 -17.84
N ILE A 110 0.04 0.01 -18.89
CA ILE A 110 -0.05 -1.45 -18.86
C ILE A 110 1.33 -2.03 -18.56
N GLU A 111 2.40 -1.46 -19.14
CA GLU A 111 3.78 -1.91 -18.88
C GLU A 111 4.18 -1.71 -17.42
N GLY A 112 3.82 -0.57 -16.80
CA GLY A 112 4.01 -0.32 -15.37
C GLY A 112 3.25 -1.34 -14.52
N THR A 113 2.01 -1.65 -14.90
CA THR A 113 1.17 -2.64 -14.21
C THR A 113 1.79 -4.04 -14.26
N VAL A 114 2.24 -4.49 -15.44
CA VAL A 114 2.86 -5.81 -15.63
C VAL A 114 4.18 -5.91 -14.84
N THR A 115 5.01 -4.87 -14.89
CA THR A 115 6.29 -4.86 -14.17
C THR A 115 6.11 -4.79 -12.65
N SER A 116 5.08 -4.11 -12.16
CA SER A 116 4.68 -4.15 -10.75
C SER A 116 4.29 -5.56 -10.30
N ILE A 117 3.45 -6.28 -11.06
CA ILE A 117 3.09 -7.67 -10.75
C ILE A 117 4.34 -8.56 -10.67
N LEU A 118 5.24 -8.44 -11.65
CA LEU A 118 6.48 -9.24 -11.69
C LEU A 118 7.42 -8.92 -10.52
N ALA A 119 7.59 -7.65 -10.17
CA ALA A 119 8.42 -7.23 -9.06
C ALA A 119 7.88 -7.70 -7.71
N GLN A 120 6.57 -7.52 -7.49
CA GLN A 120 5.91 -8.02 -6.29
C GLN A 120 6.05 -9.55 -6.18
N PHE A 121 5.81 -10.28 -7.28
CA PHE A 121 5.96 -11.73 -7.31
C PHE A 121 7.39 -12.17 -6.99
N ALA A 122 8.41 -11.51 -7.57
CA ALA A 122 9.82 -11.79 -7.27
C ALA A 122 10.15 -11.57 -5.80
N VAL A 123 9.63 -10.50 -5.18
CA VAL A 123 9.82 -10.23 -3.75
C VAL A 123 9.12 -11.27 -2.90
N TYR A 124 7.90 -11.70 -3.26
CA TYR A 124 7.25 -12.80 -2.56
C TYR A 124 8.08 -14.09 -2.63
N LEU A 125 8.64 -14.43 -3.80
CA LEU A 125 9.53 -15.60 -3.91
C LEU A 125 10.77 -15.47 -3.03
N LEU A 126 11.39 -14.29 -2.98
CA LEU A 126 12.52 -14.00 -2.11
C LEU A 126 12.15 -14.16 -0.63
N LEU A 127 11.00 -13.66 -0.20
CA LEU A 127 10.52 -13.79 1.18
C LEU A 127 10.18 -15.25 1.53
N LEU A 128 9.61 -16.01 0.60
CA LEU A 128 9.38 -17.44 0.78
C LEU A 128 10.67 -18.21 1.00
N PHE A 129 11.72 -17.84 0.25
CA PHE A 129 13.05 -18.39 0.41
C PHE A 129 13.66 -18.02 1.77
N ILE A 130 13.60 -16.74 2.16
CA ILE A 130 14.15 -16.26 3.45
C ILE A 130 13.44 -16.90 4.65
N PHE A 131 12.10 -16.92 4.63
CA PHE A 131 11.32 -17.47 5.73
C PHE A 131 11.21 -19.00 5.69
N GLN A 132 11.73 -19.65 4.64
CA GLN A 132 11.66 -21.11 4.44
C GLN A 132 10.21 -21.60 4.47
N VAL A 133 9.31 -20.88 3.79
CA VAL A 133 7.89 -21.26 3.69
C VAL A 133 7.66 -21.93 2.34
N SER A 134 7.07 -23.13 2.36
CA SER A 134 6.87 -23.92 1.14
C SER A 134 5.85 -23.27 0.20
N VAL A 135 6.26 -23.09 -1.06
CA VAL A 135 5.46 -22.47 -2.14
C VAL A 135 4.18 -23.26 -2.44
N LEU A 136 4.22 -24.59 -2.31
CA LEU A 136 3.08 -25.48 -2.53
C LEU A 136 1.97 -25.28 -1.49
N LYS A 137 2.31 -24.81 -0.28
CA LYS A 137 1.33 -24.48 0.75
C LYS A 137 0.54 -23.22 0.43
N ILE A 138 1.09 -22.31 -0.37
CA ILE A 138 0.53 -20.96 -0.55
C ILE A 138 -0.38 -20.89 -1.79
N GLY A 139 -0.28 -21.87 -2.69
CA GLY A 139 -1.08 -21.86 -3.92
C GLY A 139 -0.65 -20.71 -4.83
N THR A 140 0.49 -20.88 -5.50
CA THR A 140 1.07 -19.90 -6.43
C THR A 140 0.07 -19.28 -7.41
N ALA A 141 -0.87 -20.08 -7.92
CA ALA A 141 -1.93 -19.60 -8.81
C ALA A 141 -2.86 -18.58 -8.14
N LEU A 142 -3.21 -18.81 -6.87
CA LEU A 142 -4.03 -17.87 -6.11
C LEU A 142 -3.22 -16.63 -5.76
N LEU A 143 -1.95 -16.76 -5.36
CA LEU A 143 -1.06 -15.59 -5.15
C LEU A 143 -1.00 -14.71 -6.40
N LEU A 144 -0.76 -15.31 -7.57
CA LEU A 144 -0.78 -14.59 -8.86
C LEU A 144 -2.13 -13.91 -9.10
N CYS A 145 -3.24 -14.59 -8.80
CA CYS A 145 -4.58 -13.99 -8.90
C CYS A 145 -4.71 -12.74 -8.00
N VAL A 146 -4.24 -12.80 -6.74
CA VAL A 146 -4.25 -11.65 -5.83
C VAL A 146 -3.41 -10.50 -6.39
N LEU A 147 -2.20 -10.77 -6.88
CA LEU A 147 -1.32 -9.75 -7.45
C LEU A 147 -1.94 -9.10 -8.69
N CYS A 148 -2.55 -9.88 -9.58
CA CYS A 148 -3.25 -9.37 -10.75
C CYS A 148 -4.47 -8.51 -10.37
N LEU A 149 -5.29 -8.97 -9.43
CA LEU A 149 -6.45 -8.21 -8.93
C LEU A 149 -6.01 -6.90 -8.28
N ASN A 150 -4.93 -6.94 -7.50
CA ASN A 150 -4.36 -5.76 -6.88
C ASN A 150 -3.86 -4.75 -7.92
N ALA A 151 -3.07 -5.20 -8.90
CA ALA A 151 -2.56 -4.34 -9.95
C ALA A 151 -3.68 -3.76 -10.84
N TYR A 152 -4.77 -4.51 -11.02
CA TYR A 152 -5.98 -4.02 -11.68
C TYR A 152 -6.70 -2.94 -10.85
N LEU A 153 -6.85 -3.15 -9.54
CA LEU A 153 -7.39 -2.13 -8.64
C LEU A 153 -6.53 -0.87 -8.63
N GLU A 154 -5.20 -1.02 -8.64
CA GLU A 154 -4.27 0.09 -8.72
C GLU A 154 -4.42 0.85 -10.03
N ALA A 155 -4.57 0.14 -11.16
CA ALA A 155 -4.83 0.77 -12.45
C ALA A 155 -6.10 1.64 -12.44
N LEU A 156 -7.16 1.20 -11.75
CA LEU A 156 -8.45 1.89 -11.70
C LEU A 156 -8.54 2.99 -10.63
N THR A 157 -7.68 2.96 -9.61
CA THR A 157 -7.74 3.90 -8.48
C THR A 157 -6.69 4.99 -8.62
N THR A 158 -7.11 6.23 -8.37
CA THR A 158 -6.27 7.43 -8.55
C THR A 158 -5.96 8.13 -7.22
N GLN A 159 -6.96 8.43 -6.40
CA GLN A 159 -6.76 9.24 -5.16
C GLN A 159 -6.59 8.43 -3.87
N VAL A 160 -7.07 7.18 -3.85
CA VAL A 160 -7.18 6.39 -2.62
C VAL A 160 -6.42 5.06 -2.75
N ASP A 161 -5.56 4.91 -3.75
CA ASP A 161 -4.78 3.68 -3.99
C ASP A 161 -3.90 3.33 -2.77
N ASN A 162 -3.26 4.32 -2.16
CA ASN A 162 -2.45 4.14 -0.94
C ASN A 162 -3.22 3.62 0.30
N LEU A 163 -4.55 3.69 0.29
CA LEU A 163 -5.39 3.13 1.35
C LEU A 163 -6.15 1.89 0.89
N ALA A 164 -6.70 1.93 -0.33
CA ALA A 164 -7.54 0.89 -0.90
C ALA A 164 -6.77 -0.39 -1.15
N LEU A 165 -5.54 -0.31 -1.65
CA LEU A 165 -4.76 -1.50 -2.01
C LEU A 165 -4.38 -2.33 -0.78
N PRO A 166 -3.82 -1.76 0.31
CA PRO A 166 -3.55 -2.55 1.51
C PRO A 166 -4.83 -3.14 2.11
N VAL A 167 -5.91 -2.35 2.21
CA VAL A 167 -7.21 -2.81 2.73
C VAL A 167 -7.80 -3.95 1.91
N PHE A 168 -7.54 -3.99 0.59
CA PHE A 168 -7.96 -5.06 -0.30
C PHE A 168 -7.07 -6.31 -0.18
N VAL A 169 -5.75 -6.14 -0.20
CA VAL A 169 -4.79 -7.26 -0.23
C VAL A 169 -4.76 -8.03 1.08
N TYR A 170 -4.84 -7.35 2.24
CA TYR A 170 -4.71 -8.03 3.54
C TYR A 170 -5.77 -9.11 3.79
N PRO A 171 -7.09 -8.86 3.68
CA PRO A 171 -8.12 -9.87 3.92
C PRO A 171 -8.01 -11.06 2.97
N ILE A 172 -7.66 -10.81 1.70
CA ILE A 172 -7.53 -11.87 0.69
C ILE A 172 -6.30 -12.74 0.99
N MET A 173 -5.19 -12.13 1.40
CA MET A 173 -4.02 -12.86 1.87
C MET A 173 -4.38 -13.66 3.13
N VAL A 174 -5.09 -13.09 4.11
CA VAL A 174 -5.56 -13.85 5.27
C VAL A 174 -6.41 -15.05 4.86
N ALA A 175 -7.34 -14.91 3.93
CA ALA A 175 -8.15 -16.02 3.42
C ALA A 175 -7.30 -17.10 2.73
N LEU A 176 -6.30 -16.69 1.94
CA LEU A 176 -5.34 -17.59 1.29
C LEU A 176 -4.59 -18.47 2.30
N TYR A 177 -4.08 -17.85 3.37
CA TYR A 177 -3.32 -18.56 4.39
C TYR A 177 -4.20 -19.31 5.40
N ALA A 178 -5.44 -18.86 5.66
CA ALA A 178 -6.37 -19.50 6.58
C ALA A 178 -6.94 -20.82 6.04
N ASN A 179 -7.28 -20.88 4.74
CA ASN A 179 -7.84 -22.07 4.09
C ASN A 179 -6.86 -23.25 3.98
N ARG A 180 -5.60 -23.08 4.40
CA ARG A 180 -4.54 -24.11 4.31
C ARG A 180 -4.15 -24.70 5.67
N LYS A 181 -4.83 -24.28 6.75
CA LYS A 181 -4.69 -24.83 8.13
C LYS A 181 -5.78 -25.84 8.52
N LEU A 182 -6.68 -26.17 7.60
CA LEU A 182 -7.63 -27.28 7.69
C LEU A 182 -7.15 -28.43 6.81
#